data_AF-S8C7F8-F1
#
_entry.id   AF-S8C7F8-F1
#
_cell.length_a   1.000
_cell.length_b   1.000
_cell.length_c   1.000
_cell.angle_alpha   90.00
_cell.angle_beta   90.00
_cell.angle_gamma   90.00
#
_symmetry.space_group_name_H-M   'P 1'
#
loop_
_entity.id
_entity.type
_entity.pdbx_description
1 polymer ?
#
loop_
_entity_poly.entity_id
_entity_poly.type
_entity_poly.pdbx_seq_one_letter_code
_entity_poly.pdbx_strand_id
1 'polypeptide(L)'
;MGQQQSKDELLYQQVNYGNIDGIKSLRREGAGLEWIDREGKTPLIAACMNPELFNVAKALIELGANVNGYRPGRHAGTPLHHAAKRGLDQTVKLLLSHGASALMMNDDCQTPLDVARSKGFSNVVRAIEDHVCLFSGWLLELYGPGFLNLLAPQLLSRKVWVVILPCGSRNLRKPLKLELVVYNGAQ
;
A
#
# COMPACT_ATOMS: atom_id res chain seq x y z
N MET A 1 -24.05 11.61 33.99
CA MET A 1 -23.42 10.28 34.12
C MET A 1 -22.36 10.20 33.03
N GLY A 2 -21.09 10.42 33.39
CA GLY A 2 -20.00 10.47 32.42
C GLY A 2 -19.87 9.12 31.73
N GLN A 3 -19.96 9.10 30.40
CA GLN A 3 -19.57 7.93 29.64
C GLN A 3 -18.11 7.67 29.96
N GLN A 4 -17.84 6.59 30.68
CA GLN A 4 -16.48 6.11 30.88
C GLN A 4 -15.97 5.76 29.48
N GLN A 5 -15.23 6.67 28.84
CA GLN A 5 -14.62 6.42 27.54
C GLN A 5 -13.80 5.14 27.67
N SER A 6 -14.04 4.18 26.79
CA SER A 6 -13.26 2.93 26.81
C SER A 6 -11.79 3.29 26.67
N LYS A 7 -10.89 2.56 27.35
CA LYS A 7 -9.44 2.76 27.21
C LYS A 7 -9.02 2.69 25.74
N ASP A 8 -9.72 1.89 24.93
CA ASP A 8 -9.47 1.75 23.51
C ASP A 8 -9.91 3.00 22.71
N GLU A 9 -11.00 3.64 23.12
CA GLU A 9 -11.46 4.91 22.55
C GLU A 9 -10.49 6.05 22.90
N LEU A 10 -9.98 6.06 24.14
CA LEU A 10 -8.92 6.99 24.55
C LEU A 10 -7.64 6.79 23.71
N LEU A 11 -7.27 5.54 23.41
CA LEU A 11 -6.12 5.23 22.56
C LEU A 11 -6.34 5.79 21.15
N TYR A 12 -7.54 5.62 20.58
CA TYR A 12 -7.90 6.20 19.29
C TYR A 12 -7.80 7.74 19.30
N GLN A 13 -8.22 8.40 20.39
CA GLN A 13 -8.08 9.84 20.52
C GLN A 13 -6.60 10.27 20.54
N GLN A 14 -5.73 9.56 21.28
CA GLN A 14 -4.30 9.87 21.31
C GLN A 14 -3.64 9.77 19.93
N VAL A 15 -4.12 8.86 19.07
CA VAL A 15 -3.68 8.73 17.66
C VAL A 15 -3.98 9.99 16.88
N ASN A 16 -5.18 10.55 17.03
CA ASN A 16 -5.57 11.79 16.35
C ASN A 16 -4.77 13.01 16.86
N TYR A 17 -4.36 13.00 18.14
CA TYR A 17 -3.49 14.03 18.71
C TYR A 17 -2.00 13.82 18.40
N GLY A 18 -1.61 12.68 17.83
CA GLY A 18 -0.21 12.34 17.58
C GLY A 18 0.61 12.00 18.83
N ASN A 19 -0.05 11.71 19.96
CA ASN A 19 0.62 11.44 21.23
C ASN A 19 1.08 9.98 21.34
N ILE A 20 2.32 9.71 20.91
CA ILE A 20 2.91 8.37 20.90
C ILE A 20 3.09 7.81 22.32
N ASP A 21 3.48 8.65 23.29
CA ASP A 21 3.69 8.20 24.67
C ASP A 21 2.37 7.80 25.34
N GLY A 22 1.30 8.56 25.06
CA GLY A 22 -0.06 8.22 25.47
C GLY A 22 -0.52 6.87 24.91
N ILE A 23 -0.28 6.62 23.61
CA ILE A 23 -0.61 5.34 22.97
C ILE A 23 0.15 4.18 23.63
N LYS A 24 1.46 4.35 23.87
CA LYS A 24 2.30 3.33 24.52
C LYS A 24 1.84 3.06 25.96
N SER A 25 1.47 4.09 26.72
CA SER A 25 0.95 3.94 28.08
C SER A 25 -0.36 3.16 28.09
N LEU A 26 -1.34 3.59 27.28
CA LEU A 26 -2.65 2.94 27.20
C LEU A 26 -2.54 1.49 26.74
N ARG A 27 -1.62 1.19 25.82
CA ARG A 27 -1.33 -0.19 25.40
C ARG A 27 -0.81 -1.05 26.55
N ARG A 28 0.08 -0.51 27.40
CA ARG A 28 0.56 -1.22 28.62
C ARG A 28 -0.55 -1.45 29.63
N GLU A 29 -1.54 -0.55 29.68
CA GLU A 29 -2.73 -0.69 30.51
C GLU A 29 -3.80 -1.65 29.95
N GLY A 30 -3.51 -2.31 28.82
CA GLY A 30 -4.37 -3.32 28.20
C GLY A 30 -5.30 -2.79 27.11
N ALA A 31 -5.11 -1.56 26.61
CA ALA A 31 -5.92 -1.03 25.51
C ALA A 31 -5.70 -1.82 24.20
N GLY A 32 -6.79 -2.08 23.50
CA GLY A 32 -6.82 -2.65 22.16
C GLY A 32 -6.35 -1.64 21.10
N LEU A 33 -5.73 -2.16 20.03
CA LEU A 33 -5.29 -1.38 18.87
C LEU A 33 -6.28 -1.42 17.70
N GLU A 34 -7.31 -2.26 17.81
CA GLU A 34 -8.27 -2.55 16.74
C GLU A 34 -9.65 -1.95 17.01
N TRP A 35 -9.74 -0.97 17.91
CA TRP A 35 -10.98 -0.22 18.11
C TRP A 35 -11.35 0.52 16.82
N ILE A 36 -12.64 0.65 16.55
CA ILE A 36 -13.12 1.30 15.34
C ILE A 36 -13.98 2.50 15.69
N ASP A 37 -13.78 3.60 14.95
CA ASP A 37 -14.63 4.77 15.11
C ASP A 37 -15.99 4.60 14.42
N ARG A 38 -16.83 5.64 14.50
CA ARG A 38 -18.17 5.67 13.87
C ARG A 38 -18.14 5.49 12.35
N GLU A 39 -16.98 5.72 11.74
CA GLU A 39 -16.76 5.57 10.32
C GLU A 39 -16.12 4.22 9.96
N GLY A 40 -15.81 3.37 10.94
CA GLY A 40 -15.16 2.07 10.78
C GLY A 40 -13.64 2.14 10.62
N LYS A 41 -12.99 3.25 11.00
CA LYS A 41 -11.53 3.39 10.91
C LYS A 41 -10.86 2.84 12.17
N THR A 42 -9.88 1.97 11.99
CA THR A 42 -8.96 1.60 13.07
C THR A 42 -7.96 2.72 13.34
N PRO A 43 -7.30 2.77 14.52
CA PRO A 43 -6.20 3.67 14.82
C PRO A 43 -5.16 3.72 13.70
N LEU A 44 -4.77 2.56 13.17
CA LEU A 44 -3.77 2.48 12.10
C LEU A 44 -4.28 3.10 10.80
N ILE A 45 -5.55 2.87 10.43
CA ILE A 45 -6.15 3.50 9.26
C ILE A 45 -6.18 5.02 9.41
N ALA A 46 -6.57 5.53 10.58
CA ALA A 46 -6.58 6.97 10.86
C ALA A 46 -5.17 7.59 10.72
N ALA A 47 -4.14 6.93 11.27
CA ALA A 47 -2.75 7.34 11.11
C ALA A 47 -2.28 7.30 9.65
N CYS A 48 -2.69 6.28 8.88
CA CYS A 48 -2.35 6.14 7.47
C CYS A 48 -3.10 7.08 6.51
N MET A 49 -4.01 7.91 7.02
CA MET A 49 -4.72 8.92 6.23
C MET A 49 -4.06 10.30 6.31
N ASN A 50 -3.15 10.52 7.27
CA ASN A 50 -2.52 11.81 7.53
C ASN A 50 -0.99 11.71 7.41
N PRO A 51 -0.32 12.59 6.65
CA PRO A 51 1.13 12.56 6.49
C PRO A 51 1.90 12.78 7.80
N GLU A 52 1.41 13.69 8.66
CA GLU A 52 2.03 14.04 9.94
C GLU A 52 2.05 12.89 10.95
N LEU A 53 1.15 11.90 10.79
CA LEU A 53 1.01 10.78 11.71
C LEU A 53 1.89 9.58 11.32
N PHE A 54 2.92 9.77 10.47
CA PHE A 54 3.85 8.70 10.10
C PHE A 54 4.49 8.02 11.32
N ASN A 55 5.00 8.80 12.28
CA ASN A 55 5.63 8.26 13.49
C ASN A 55 4.62 7.50 14.38
N VAL A 56 3.35 7.91 14.34
CA VAL A 56 2.26 7.24 15.06
C VAL A 56 1.90 5.93 14.38
N ALA A 57 1.79 5.90 13.05
CA ALA A 57 1.59 4.68 12.28
C ALA A 57 2.71 3.67 12.57
N LYS A 58 3.97 4.13 12.58
CA LYS A 58 5.13 3.30 12.96
C LYS A 58 5.00 2.74 14.38
N ALA A 59 4.69 3.59 15.36
CA ALA A 59 4.51 3.14 16.73
C ALA A 59 3.36 2.12 16.87
N LEU A 60 2.22 2.34 16.20
CA LEU A 60 1.09 1.40 16.22
C LEU A 60 1.47 0.04 15.65
N ILE A 61 2.18 0.02 14.52
CA ILE A 61 2.67 -1.22 13.89
C ILE A 61 3.66 -1.94 14.82
N GLU A 62 4.59 -1.22 15.43
CA GLU A 62 5.55 -1.78 16.40
C GLU A 62 4.86 -2.34 17.66
N LEU A 63 3.71 -1.77 18.06
CA LEU A 63 2.87 -2.27 19.16
C LEU A 63 1.98 -3.47 18.77
N GLY A 64 2.04 -3.89 17.51
CA GLY A 64 1.32 -5.05 16.98
C GLY A 64 -0.08 -4.74 16.44
N ALA A 65 -0.32 -3.52 15.96
CA ALA A 65 -1.56 -3.20 15.24
C ALA A 65 -1.67 -4.04 13.95
N ASN A 66 -2.89 -4.42 13.59
CA ASN A 66 -3.14 -5.20 12.40
C ASN A 66 -2.93 -4.34 11.14
N VAL A 67 -1.80 -4.56 10.47
CA VAL A 67 -1.42 -3.89 9.22
C VAL A 67 -2.44 -4.15 8.09
N ASN A 68 -3.16 -5.26 8.18
CA ASN A 68 -4.19 -5.69 7.23
C ASN A 68 -5.62 -5.44 7.76
N GLY A 69 -5.78 -4.57 8.76
CA GLY A 69 -7.11 -4.17 9.26
C GLY A 69 -7.99 -3.69 8.11
N TYR A 70 -9.21 -4.19 8.03
CA TYR A 70 -10.10 -3.89 6.91
C TYR A 70 -11.25 -3.00 7.37
N ARG A 71 -11.40 -1.84 6.73
CA ARG A 71 -12.59 -1.00 6.86
C ARG A 71 -13.57 -1.39 5.76
N PRO A 72 -14.81 -1.80 6.08
CA PRO A 72 -15.86 -2.03 5.08
C PRO A 72 -16.64 -0.75 4.74
N GLY A 73 -17.37 -0.74 3.63
CA GLY A 73 -18.37 0.28 3.29
C GLY A 73 -17.92 1.31 2.24
N ARG A 74 -18.49 2.52 2.27
CA ARG A 74 -18.27 3.56 1.23
C ARG A 74 -16.80 3.95 1.02
N HIS A 75 -15.96 3.73 2.02
CA HIS A 75 -14.52 3.99 1.96
C HIS A 75 -13.75 2.74 2.33
N ALA A 76 -14.14 1.63 1.70
CA ALA A 76 -13.55 0.36 2.00
C ALA A 76 -12.07 0.31 1.65
N GLY A 77 -11.32 -0.43 2.46
CA GLY A 77 -9.92 -0.67 2.21
C GLY A 77 -9.13 -0.97 3.47
N THR A 78 -7.86 -1.30 3.22
CA THR A 78 -6.84 -1.56 4.23
C THR A 78 -6.03 -0.28 4.49
N PRO A 79 -5.21 -0.21 5.56
CA PRO A 79 -4.26 0.88 5.75
C PRO A 79 -3.48 1.22 4.48
N LEU A 80 -3.07 0.20 3.72
CA LEU A 80 -2.33 0.37 2.47
C LEU A 80 -3.16 1.03 1.37
N HIS A 81 -4.46 0.71 1.24
CA HIS A 81 -5.35 1.42 0.30
C HIS A 81 -5.47 2.90 0.66
N HIS A 82 -5.59 3.22 1.94
CA HIS A 82 -5.73 4.61 2.40
C HIS A 82 -4.44 5.41 2.21
N ALA A 83 -3.29 4.84 2.56
CA ALA A 83 -1.98 5.45 2.32
C ALA A 83 -1.73 5.65 0.82
N ALA A 84 -2.09 4.67 -0.01
CA ALA A 84 -1.98 4.76 -1.47
C ALA A 84 -2.91 5.83 -2.05
N LYS A 85 -4.16 5.92 -1.59
CA LYS A 85 -5.13 6.95 -2.00
C LYS A 85 -4.68 8.38 -1.66
N ARG A 86 -3.85 8.54 -0.63
CA ARG A 86 -3.32 9.82 -0.16
C ARG A 86 -1.94 10.16 -0.72
N GLY A 87 -1.27 9.22 -1.40
CA GLY A 87 0.07 9.46 -1.95
C GLY A 87 1.19 9.40 -0.90
N LEU A 88 0.97 8.75 0.25
CA LEU A 88 1.92 8.72 1.36
C LEU A 88 3.02 7.67 1.12
N ASP A 89 4.06 8.04 0.38
CA ASP A 89 5.15 7.17 -0.03
C ASP A 89 5.88 6.49 1.15
N GLN A 90 6.21 7.25 2.20
CA GLN A 90 6.90 6.72 3.38
C GLN A 90 6.02 5.73 4.16
N THR A 91 4.74 6.08 4.36
CA THR A 91 3.77 5.22 5.05
C THR A 91 3.51 3.94 4.26
N VAL A 92 3.44 4.01 2.93
CA VAL A 92 3.29 2.84 2.06
C VAL A 92 4.48 1.89 2.22
N LYS A 93 5.72 2.40 2.16
CA LYS A 93 6.93 1.59 2.37
C LYS A 93 6.94 0.92 3.75
N LEU A 94 6.57 1.67 4.79
CA LEU A 94 6.45 1.14 6.16
C LEU A 94 5.41 0.00 6.24
N LEU A 95 4.23 0.19 5.68
CA LEU A 95 3.19 -0.85 5.68
C LEU A 95 3.66 -2.11 4.94
N LEU A 96 4.29 -1.95 3.76
CA LEU A 96 4.80 -3.06 2.97
C LEU A 96 5.93 -3.80 3.70
N SER A 97 6.86 -3.10 4.36
CA SER A 97 7.94 -3.73 5.12
C SER A 97 7.44 -4.52 6.34
N HIS A 98 6.24 -4.21 6.83
CA HIS A 98 5.58 -4.91 7.93
C HIS A 98 4.50 -5.91 7.47
N GLY A 99 4.51 -6.31 6.20
CA GLY A 99 3.65 -7.41 5.70
C GLY A 99 2.24 -6.99 5.30
N ALA A 100 2.02 -5.72 4.95
CA ALA A 100 0.78 -5.30 4.32
C ALA A 100 0.57 -6.05 2.99
N SER A 101 -0.62 -6.63 2.80
CA SER A 101 -0.95 -7.29 1.54
C SER A 101 -1.31 -6.25 0.48
N ALA A 102 -0.43 -6.11 -0.51
CA ALA A 102 -0.66 -5.28 -1.69
C ALA A 102 -1.63 -5.91 -2.71
N LEU A 103 -2.04 -7.16 -2.51
CA LEU A 103 -2.97 -7.88 -3.39
C LEU A 103 -4.41 -7.91 -2.87
N MET A 104 -4.65 -7.45 -1.64
CA MET A 104 -6.01 -7.34 -1.11
C MET A 104 -6.81 -6.34 -1.94
N MET A 105 -8.07 -6.67 -2.22
CA MET A 105 -9.00 -5.79 -2.90
C MET A 105 -9.91 -5.10 -1.88
N ASN A 106 -10.28 -3.86 -2.16
CA ASN A 106 -11.38 -3.18 -1.47
C ASN A 106 -12.75 -3.57 -2.06
N ASP A 107 -13.84 -3.02 -1.48
CA ASP A 107 -15.22 -3.27 -1.95
C ASP A 107 -15.44 -2.83 -3.41
N ASP A 108 -14.65 -1.87 -3.91
CA ASP A 108 -14.66 -1.42 -5.31
C ASP A 108 -13.86 -2.35 -6.26
N CYS A 109 -13.42 -3.52 -5.76
CA CYS A 109 -12.57 -4.48 -6.50
C CYS A 109 -11.24 -3.90 -6.97
N GLN A 110 -10.72 -2.88 -6.28
CA GLN A 110 -9.44 -2.24 -6.59
C GLN A 110 -8.37 -2.73 -5.61
N THR A 111 -7.16 -2.98 -6.10
CA THR A 111 -5.98 -3.17 -5.24
C THR A 111 -5.41 -1.81 -4.79
N PRO A 112 -4.56 -1.74 -3.74
CA PRO A 112 -3.86 -0.50 -3.38
C PRO A 112 -3.04 0.07 -4.54
N LEU A 113 -2.50 -0.81 -5.39
CA LEU A 113 -1.77 -0.42 -6.60
C LEU A 113 -2.71 0.26 -7.61
N ASP A 114 -3.89 -0.31 -7.87
CA ASP A 114 -4.89 0.30 -8.76
C ASP A 114 -5.35 1.67 -8.26
N VAL A 115 -5.52 1.79 -6.94
CA VAL A 115 -5.84 3.07 -6.30
C VAL A 115 -4.71 4.08 -6.51
N ALA A 116 -3.45 3.70 -6.29
CA ALA A 116 -2.30 4.57 -6.53
C ALA A 116 -2.17 5.00 -8.01
N ARG A 117 -2.39 4.06 -8.94
CA ARG A 117 -2.39 4.32 -10.39
C ARG A 117 -3.50 5.27 -10.80
N SER A 118 -4.73 5.04 -10.33
CA SER A 118 -5.89 5.89 -10.64
C SER A 118 -5.72 7.33 -10.13
N LYS A 119 -4.93 7.52 -9.07
CA LYS A 119 -4.60 8.83 -8.50
C LYS A 119 -3.34 9.46 -9.10
N GLY A 120 -2.57 8.73 -9.90
CA GLY A 120 -1.34 9.25 -10.53
C GLY A 120 -0.14 9.36 -9.59
N PHE A 121 -0.14 8.67 -8.44
CA PHE A 121 0.96 8.75 -7.47
C PHE A 121 2.12 7.82 -7.86
N SER A 122 2.90 8.24 -8.85
CA SER A 122 4.00 7.45 -9.44
C SER A 122 5.01 6.91 -8.41
N ASN A 123 5.33 7.67 -7.36
CA ASN A 123 6.25 7.22 -6.30
C ASN A 123 5.67 6.07 -5.47
N VAL A 124 4.37 6.11 -5.20
CA VAL A 124 3.66 5.04 -4.48
C VAL A 124 3.52 3.82 -5.37
N VAL A 125 3.18 4.02 -6.64
CA VAL A 125 3.12 2.94 -7.64
C VAL A 125 4.44 2.19 -7.68
N ARG A 126 5.57 2.91 -7.84
CA ARG A 126 6.91 2.30 -7.81
C ARG A 126 7.19 1.57 -6.50
N ALA A 127 6.88 2.17 -5.35
CA ALA A 127 7.10 1.52 -4.06
C ALA A 127 6.32 0.20 -3.92
N ILE A 128 5.06 0.16 -4.34
CA ILE A 128 4.25 -1.06 -4.30
C ILE A 128 4.77 -2.08 -5.31
N GLU A 129 5.10 -1.64 -6.53
CA GLU A 129 5.63 -2.50 -7.57
C GLU A 129 6.97 -3.13 -7.20
N ASP A 130 7.90 -2.37 -6.64
CA ASP A 130 9.20 -2.88 -6.18
C ASP A 130 9.04 -3.94 -5.09
N HIS A 131 7.99 -3.84 -4.26
CA HIS A 131 7.69 -4.83 -3.22
C HIS A 131 6.92 -6.06 -3.74
N VAL A 132 6.20 -5.95 -4.85
CA VAL A 132 5.30 -7.01 -5.37
C VAL A 132 5.84 -7.66 -6.64
N CYS A 133 6.82 -7.05 -7.31
CA CYS A 133 7.33 -7.53 -8.58
C CYS A 133 7.96 -8.91 -8.45
N LEU A 134 7.59 -9.78 -9.39
CA LEU A 134 8.29 -11.05 -9.61
C LEU A 134 9.61 -10.80 -10.36
N PHE A 135 9.62 -9.77 -11.20
CA PHE A 135 10.78 -9.33 -11.96
C PHE A 135 10.67 -7.83 -12.21
N SER A 136 11.78 -7.12 -12.01
CA SER A 136 11.97 -5.74 -12.47
C SER A 136 13.35 -5.63 -13.11
N GLY A 137 13.42 -5.02 -14.29
CA GLY A 137 14.68 -4.92 -15.01
C GLY A 137 14.60 -4.21 -16.35
N TRP A 138 15.78 -3.90 -16.89
CA TRP A 138 15.92 -3.34 -18.23
C TRP A 138 15.75 -4.43 -19.29
N LEU A 139 14.76 -4.26 -20.16
CA LEU A 139 14.58 -5.08 -21.35
C LEU A 139 14.81 -4.25 -22.60
N LEU A 140 15.28 -4.93 -23.64
CA LEU A 140 15.47 -4.35 -24.95
C LEU A 140 14.18 -4.55 -25.75
N GLU A 141 13.44 -3.47 -25.99
CA GLU A 141 12.29 -3.49 -26.90
C GLU A 141 12.81 -3.44 -28.33
N LEU A 142 12.52 -4.49 -29.11
CA LEU A 142 12.97 -4.63 -30.50
C LEU A 142 11.84 -4.22 -31.45
N TYR A 143 12.12 -3.27 -32.35
CA TYR A 143 11.23 -2.82 -33.40
C TYR A 143 11.62 -3.43 -34.75
N GLY A 144 10.66 -3.98 -35.48
CA GLY A 144 10.87 -4.50 -36.84
C GLY A 144 11.11 -6.01 -36.95
N PRO A 145 11.18 -6.54 -38.18
CA PRO A 145 11.32 -7.98 -38.42
C PRO A 145 12.69 -8.49 -37.96
N GLY A 146 12.71 -9.66 -37.30
CA GLY A 146 13.86 -10.15 -36.53
C GLY A 146 15.19 -10.31 -37.30
N PHE A 147 15.16 -10.34 -38.63
CA PHE A 147 16.38 -10.43 -39.46
C PHE A 147 17.18 -9.11 -39.53
N LEU A 148 16.56 -7.95 -39.28
CA LEU A 148 17.24 -6.65 -39.32
C LEU A 148 18.08 -6.37 -38.07
N ASN A 149 17.84 -7.09 -36.97
CA ASN A 149 18.62 -6.95 -35.74
C ASN A 149 20.11 -7.32 -35.95
N LEU A 150 20.41 -8.21 -36.89
CA LEU A 150 21.78 -8.62 -37.21
C LEU A 150 22.57 -7.53 -37.94
N LEU A 151 21.86 -6.64 -38.66
CA LEU A 151 22.46 -5.62 -39.52
C LEU A 151 22.54 -4.24 -38.85
N ALA A 152 21.61 -3.91 -37.95
CA ALA A 152 21.55 -2.60 -37.29
C ALA A 152 20.92 -2.66 -35.87
N PRO A 153 21.58 -3.31 -34.90
CA PRO A 153 21.00 -3.54 -33.57
C PRO A 153 20.72 -2.25 -32.77
N GLN A 154 21.43 -1.16 -33.07
CA GLN A 154 21.29 0.12 -32.35
C GLN A 154 20.20 1.03 -32.92
N LEU A 155 19.71 0.77 -34.14
CA LEU A 155 18.67 1.59 -34.79
C LEU A 155 17.25 1.08 -34.52
N LEU A 156 17.13 -0.15 -34.01
CA LEU A 156 15.87 -0.88 -33.87
C LEU A 156 15.59 -1.32 -32.43
N SER A 157 16.34 -0.79 -31.46
CA SER A 157 16.20 -1.19 -30.07
C SER A 157 16.11 0.00 -29.12
N ARG A 158 15.17 -0.07 -28.18
CA ARG A 158 15.08 0.87 -27.06
C ARG A 158 15.16 0.12 -25.74
N LYS A 159 15.91 0.67 -24.78
CA LYS A 159 15.86 0.19 -23.40
C LYS A 159 14.58 0.69 -22.73
N VAL A 160 13.74 -0.24 -22.29
CA VAL A 160 12.54 0.01 -21.50
C VAL A 160 12.70 -0.65 -20.14
N TRP A 161 12.19 0.01 -19.10
CA TRP A 161 12.11 -0.60 -17.79
C TRP A 161 10.83 -1.40 -17.71
N VAL A 162 10.94 -2.66 -17.34
CA VAL A 162 9.81 -3.59 -17.34
C VAL A 162 9.63 -4.15 -15.96
N VAL A 163 8.38 -4.18 -15.51
CA VAL A 163 7.98 -4.79 -14.24
C VAL A 163 6.92 -5.85 -14.52
N ILE A 164 7.15 -7.06 -14.02
CA ILE A 164 6.19 -8.18 -14.08
C ILE A 164 5.52 -8.30 -12.72
N LEU A 165 4.21 -8.08 -12.71
CA LEU A 165 3.41 -8.09 -11.49
C LEU A 165 2.45 -9.28 -11.48
N PRO A 166 2.33 -10.00 -10.35
CA PRO A 166 1.23 -10.93 -10.14
C PRO A 166 -0.06 -10.12 -10.00
N CYS A 167 -0.92 -10.18 -11.01
CA CYS A 167 -2.28 -9.69 -10.94
C CYS A 167 -3.11 -10.75 -10.22
N GLY A 168 -3.75 -10.35 -9.11
CA GLY A 168 -4.55 -11.23 -8.25
C GLY A 168 -5.54 -12.05 -9.08
N SER A 169 -5.25 -13.34 -9.28
CA SER A 169 -6.20 -14.25 -9.92
C SER A 169 -7.40 -14.39 -8.99
N ARG A 170 -8.59 -14.07 -9.50
CA ARG A 170 -9.90 -14.29 -8.86
C ARG A 170 -10.17 -15.76 -8.49
N ASN A 171 -9.27 -16.69 -8.84
CA ASN A 171 -9.42 -18.12 -8.66
C ASN A 171 -8.08 -18.80 -8.32
N LEU A 172 -8.00 -19.44 -7.15
CA LEU A 172 -6.86 -20.26 -6.70
C LEU A 172 -6.59 -21.49 -7.59
N ARG A 173 -7.51 -21.84 -8.50
CA ARG A 173 -7.34 -22.92 -9.49
C ARG A 173 -6.77 -22.46 -10.84
N LYS A 174 -6.58 -21.15 -11.04
CA LYS A 174 -6.00 -20.60 -12.26
C LYS A 174 -4.59 -20.09 -11.99
N PRO A 175 -3.66 -20.24 -12.95
CA PRO A 175 -2.32 -19.69 -12.81
C PRO A 175 -2.40 -18.18 -12.57
N LEU A 176 -1.43 -17.65 -11.81
CA LEU A 176 -1.32 -16.22 -11.56
C LEU A 176 -1.30 -15.48 -12.90
N LYS A 177 -2.23 -14.54 -13.08
CA LYS A 177 -2.22 -13.68 -14.26
C LYS A 177 -1.08 -12.69 -14.07
N LEU A 178 -0.13 -12.65 -14.99
CA LEU A 178 0.98 -11.72 -14.91
C LEU A 178 0.66 -10.48 -15.76
N GLU A 179 0.82 -9.30 -15.19
CA GLU A 179 0.76 -8.03 -15.91
C GLU A 179 2.18 -7.57 -16.24
N LEU A 180 2.43 -7.26 -17.52
CA LEU A 180 3.66 -6.67 -18.00
C LEU A 180 3.49 -5.15 -18.06
N VAL A 181 4.17 -4.43 -17.18
CA VAL A 181 4.17 -2.97 -17.17
C VAL A 181 5.46 -2.49 -17.82
N VAL A 182 5.32 -1.73 -18.92
CA VAL A 182 6.44 -1.17 -19.66
C VAL A 182 6.52 0.33 -19.37
N TYR A 183 7.58 0.74 -18.70
CA TYR A 183 7.90 2.12 -18.45
C TYR A 183 8.81 2.65 -19.55
N ASN A 184 8.33 3.66 -20.27
CA ASN A 184 9.17 4.39 -21.20
C ASN A 184 10.27 5.09 -20.43
N GLY A 185 11.53 4.75 -20.74
CA GLY A 185 12.70 5.36 -20.12
C GLY A 185 12.72 6.86 -20.37
N ALA A 186 12.27 7.61 -19.36
CA ALA A 186 12.59 9.00 -19.12
C ALA A 186 12.87 9.07 -17.61
N GLN A 187 14.16 8.98 -17.27
CA GLN A 187 14.66 9.59 -16.04
C GLN A 187 14.90 11.06 -16.35
#